data_AF-A0AAV4PRN3-F1
#
_entry.id   AF-A0AAV4PRN3-F1
#
_cell.length_a   1.000
_cell.length_b   1.000
_cell.length_c   1.000
_cell.angle_alpha   90.00
_cell.angle_beta   90.00
_cell.angle_gamma   90.00
#
_symmetry.space_group_name_H-M   'P 1'
#
loop_
_entity.id
_entity.type
_entity.pdbx_description
1 polymer ?
#
loop_
_entity_poly.entity_id
_entity_poly.type
_entity_poly.pdbx_seq_one_letter_code
_entity_poly.pdbx_strand_id
1 'polypeptide(L)'
;MCLKTLGFVLSILLFVTVSSTKIDCEIDYLMENCEYPELFSTLPSSVEEYNALCPKLKNYAKCTKDFQDACGRELELFFYSSQERYEAIYSIFSDICDEDTLIYEVIAENLRCLNETLENSPCYDEIEAAMQEHQHMPIVTHENDSNYLKK
;
A
#
# COMPACT_ATOMS: atom_id res chain seq x y z
N MET A 1 24.72 -21.68 36.30
CA MET A 1 23.87 -22.12 35.17
C MET A 1 23.50 -20.90 34.33
N CYS A 2 24.36 -20.41 33.43
CA CYS A 2 24.05 -19.28 32.54
C CYS A 2 24.72 -19.36 31.16
N LEU A 3 25.33 -20.51 30.80
CA LEU A 3 26.09 -20.62 29.54
C LEU A 3 25.35 -21.43 28.45
N LYS A 4 24.31 -22.20 28.81
CA LYS A 4 23.54 -23.04 27.87
C LYS A 4 22.39 -22.30 27.18
N THR A 5 21.84 -21.26 27.81
CA THR A 5 20.74 -20.46 27.24
C THR A 5 21.21 -19.48 26.17
N LEU A 6 22.46 -18.99 26.25
CA LEU A 6 22.99 -18.03 25.27
C LEU A 6 23.23 -18.67 23.88
N GLY A 7 23.64 -19.94 23.85
CA GLY A 7 23.90 -20.66 22.58
C GLY A 7 22.63 -20.96 21.79
N PHE A 8 21.50 -21.16 22.47
CA PHE A 8 20.22 -21.43 21.81
C PHE A 8 19.65 -20.17 21.15
N VAL A 9 19.84 -18.98 21.75
CA VAL A 9 19.41 -17.70 21.18
C VAL A 9 20.25 -17.32 19.96
N LEU A 10 21.57 -17.58 19.97
CA LEU A 10 22.42 -17.33 18.81
C LEU A 10 22.10 -18.23 17.60
N SER A 11 21.63 -19.46 17.86
CA SER A 11 21.29 -20.41 16.79
C SER A 11 19.98 -20.06 16.05
N ILE A 12 19.07 -19.31 16.69
CA ILE A 12 17.81 -18.86 16.06
C ILE A 12 18.07 -17.64 15.16
N LEU A 13 19.05 -16.80 15.51
CA LEU A 13 19.42 -15.60 14.74
C LEU A 13 20.12 -15.89 13.40
N LEU A 14 20.57 -17.13 13.15
CA LEU A 14 21.29 -17.50 11.93
C LEU A 14 20.39 -18.02 10.79
N PHE A 15 19.07 -18.14 11.00
CA PHE A 15 18.13 -18.65 9.98
C PHE A 15 17.20 -17.59 9.37
N VAL A 16 17.57 -16.31 9.42
CA VAL A 16 16.94 -15.30 8.58
C VAL A 16 17.95 -14.86 7.51
N THR A 17 18.36 -15.81 6.67
CA THR A 17 18.83 -15.44 5.33
C THR A 17 17.61 -14.89 4.62
N VAL A 18 17.45 -13.56 4.66
CA VAL A 18 16.52 -12.85 3.78
C VAL A 18 16.91 -13.27 2.37
N SER A 19 16.12 -14.17 1.77
CA SER A 19 16.18 -14.44 0.35
C SER A 19 15.81 -13.13 -0.32
N SER A 20 16.81 -12.37 -0.78
CA SER A 20 16.59 -11.26 -1.70
C SER A 20 16.19 -11.86 -3.05
N THR A 21 14.96 -12.35 -3.13
CA THR A 21 14.32 -12.63 -4.41
C THR A 21 14.37 -11.33 -5.19
N LYS A 22 14.98 -11.36 -6.38
CA LYS A 22 15.12 -10.18 -7.21
C LYS A 22 13.71 -9.74 -7.62
N ILE A 23 13.25 -8.60 -7.10
CA ILE A 23 11.97 -7.99 -7.46
C ILE A 23 12.07 -7.56 -8.92
N ASP A 24 11.06 -7.91 -9.71
CA ASP A 24 10.87 -7.40 -11.06
C ASP A 24 10.24 -6.00 -10.96
N CYS A 25 10.75 -5.04 -11.74
CA CYS A 25 10.37 -3.63 -11.63
C CYS A 25 9.31 -3.19 -12.63
N GLU A 26 8.68 -4.15 -13.31
CA GLU A 26 7.47 -3.92 -14.10
C GLU A 26 6.25 -3.65 -13.20
N ILE A 27 5.35 -2.75 -13.61
CA ILE A 27 4.11 -2.44 -12.85
C ILE A 27 3.27 -3.69 -12.62
N ASP A 28 3.23 -4.57 -13.61
CA ASP A 28 2.46 -5.81 -13.56
C ASP A 28 2.92 -6.67 -12.37
N TYR A 29 4.21 -6.66 -12.03
CA TYR A 29 4.73 -7.34 -10.84
C TYR A 29 4.11 -6.78 -9.56
N LEU A 30 3.95 -5.46 -9.43
CA LEU A 30 3.30 -4.85 -8.26
C LEU A 30 1.82 -5.24 -8.19
N MET A 31 1.11 -5.26 -9.31
CA MET A 31 -0.30 -5.65 -9.36
C MET A 31 -0.52 -7.13 -9.04
N GLU A 32 0.40 -7.99 -9.47
CA GLU A 32 0.31 -9.44 -9.23
C GLU A 32 0.76 -9.86 -7.83
N ASN A 33 1.71 -9.14 -7.22
CA ASN A 33 2.34 -9.55 -5.96
C ASN A 33 1.91 -8.73 -4.75
N CYS A 34 1.39 -7.51 -4.93
CA CYS A 34 0.81 -6.72 -3.85
C CYS A 34 -0.72 -6.79 -3.90
N GLU A 35 -1.29 -7.65 -3.06
CA GLU A 35 -2.75 -7.83 -2.96
C GLU A 35 -3.45 -6.50 -2.68
N TYR A 36 -4.26 -6.04 -3.64
CA TYR A 36 -5.03 -4.81 -3.52
C TYR A 36 -6.10 -4.96 -2.40
N PRO A 37 -6.09 -4.09 -1.37
CA PRO A 37 -7.04 -4.20 -0.26
C PRO A 37 -8.48 -4.01 -0.72
N GLU A 38 -9.35 -4.97 -0.39
CA GLU A 38 -10.79 -4.88 -0.68
C GLU A 38 -11.46 -3.65 -0.03
N LEU A 39 -10.91 -3.16 1.09
CA LEU A 39 -11.37 -1.92 1.75
C LEU A 39 -11.25 -0.67 0.86
N PHE A 40 -10.45 -0.71 -0.21
CA PHE A 40 -10.38 0.39 -1.17
C PHE A 40 -11.52 0.37 -2.20
N SER A 41 -12.13 -0.79 -2.43
CA SER A 41 -13.22 -0.96 -3.39
C SER A 41 -14.58 -1.12 -2.73
N THR A 42 -14.62 -1.59 -1.49
CA THR A 42 -15.87 -1.93 -0.81
C THR A 42 -15.73 -1.72 0.68
N LEU A 43 -16.65 -0.96 1.26
CA LEU A 43 -16.76 -0.83 2.70
C LEU A 43 -17.82 -1.82 3.20
N PRO A 44 -17.46 -2.81 4.04
CA PRO A 44 -18.43 -3.79 4.53
C PRO A 44 -19.44 -3.14 5.49
N SER A 45 -20.61 -3.77 5.60
CA SER A 45 -21.69 -3.27 6.46
C SER A 45 -21.57 -3.71 7.92
N SER A 46 -20.68 -4.66 8.22
CA SER A 46 -20.45 -5.20 9.56
C SER A 46 -19.02 -4.96 10.04
N VAL A 47 -18.88 -4.75 11.35
CA VAL A 47 -17.58 -4.57 12.02
C VAL A 47 -16.71 -5.83 11.92
N GLU A 48 -17.32 -7.02 11.96
CA GLU A 48 -16.60 -8.28 11.85
C GLU A 48 -15.92 -8.43 10.48
N GLU A 49 -16.64 -8.17 9.40
CA GLU A 49 -16.08 -8.17 8.04
C GLU A 49 -15.05 -7.07 7.86
N TYR A 50 -15.30 -5.88 8.42
CA TYR A 50 -14.35 -4.78 8.41
C TYR A 50 -13.00 -5.16 9.05
N ASN A 51 -13.04 -5.70 10.26
CA ASN A 51 -11.86 -6.14 11.01
C ASN A 51 -11.12 -7.27 10.28
N ALA A 52 -11.84 -8.15 9.58
CA ALA A 52 -11.22 -9.23 8.80
C ALA A 52 -10.39 -8.72 7.61
N LEU A 53 -10.72 -7.55 7.05
CA LEU A 53 -10.01 -6.95 5.91
C LEU A 53 -8.80 -6.10 6.33
N CYS A 54 -8.78 -5.64 7.58
CA CYS A 54 -7.74 -4.77 8.12
C CYS A 54 -6.28 -5.24 7.93
N PRO A 55 -5.93 -6.53 8.09
CA PRO A 55 -4.57 -7.01 7.84
C PRO A 55 -4.06 -6.71 6.42
N LYS A 56 -4.96 -6.64 5.42
CA LYS A 56 -4.59 -6.42 4.02
C LYS A 56 -4.06 -5.00 3.77
N LEU A 57 -4.57 -3.98 4.48
CA LEU A 57 -4.14 -2.58 4.31
C LEU A 57 -2.65 -2.40 4.61
N LYS A 58 -2.21 -2.89 5.78
CA LYS A 58 -0.81 -2.76 6.21
C LYS A 58 0.13 -3.61 5.37
N ASN A 59 -0.32 -4.80 4.96
CA ASN A 59 0.44 -5.68 4.07
C ASN A 59 0.64 -5.04 2.70
N TYR A 60 -0.40 -4.43 2.13
CA TYR A 60 -0.32 -3.69 0.89
C TYR A 60 0.65 -2.51 0.99
N ALA A 61 0.56 -1.68 2.03
CA ALA A 61 1.48 -0.56 2.23
C ALA A 61 2.94 -1.02 2.33
N LYS A 62 3.19 -2.12 3.06
CA LYS A 62 4.53 -2.69 3.15
C LYS A 62 5.01 -3.25 1.80
N CYS A 63 4.20 -4.04 1.10
CA CYS A 63 4.57 -4.62 -0.19
C CYS A 63 4.92 -3.54 -1.23
N THR A 64 4.06 -2.52 -1.32
CA THR A 64 4.26 -1.39 -2.23
C THR A 64 5.48 -0.55 -1.86
N LYS A 65 5.78 -0.39 -0.56
CA LYS A 65 7.03 0.24 -0.09
C LYS A 65 8.27 -0.59 -0.44
N ASP A 66 8.23 -1.89 -0.19
CA ASP A 66 9.34 -2.81 -0.49
C ASP A 66 9.64 -2.82 -2.00
N PHE A 67 8.61 -2.79 -2.84
CA PHE A 67 8.74 -2.64 -4.29
C PHE A 67 9.35 -1.29 -4.67
N GLN A 68 8.84 -0.18 -4.12
CA GLN A 68 9.35 1.17 -4.41
C GLN A 68 10.82 1.33 -3.99
N ASP A 69 11.22 0.78 -2.85
CA ASP A 69 12.60 0.80 -2.37
C ASP A 69 13.54 -0.03 -3.26
N ALA A 70 13.06 -1.17 -3.78
CA ALA A 70 13.84 -2.06 -4.63
C ALA A 70 14.02 -1.51 -6.06
N CYS A 71 12.99 -0.88 -6.60
CA CYS A 71 12.95 -0.48 -8.01
C CYS A 71 13.29 1.00 -8.24
N GLY A 72 13.22 1.85 -7.22
CA GLY A 72 13.51 3.28 -7.36
C GLY A 72 12.56 4.00 -8.33
N ARG A 73 12.89 5.24 -8.70
CA ARG A 73 12.06 6.24 -9.40
C ARG A 73 11.57 5.86 -10.82
N GLU A 74 11.73 4.62 -11.28
CA GLU A 74 11.26 4.20 -12.62
C GLU A 74 9.72 4.18 -12.72
N LEU A 75 9.03 4.28 -11.58
CA LEU A 75 7.60 4.48 -11.51
C LEU A 75 7.28 5.80 -10.82
N GLU A 76 6.57 6.69 -11.53
CA GLU A 76 5.97 7.92 -10.98
C GLU A 76 4.87 7.65 -9.93
N LEU A 77 4.82 6.44 -9.36
CA LEU A 77 3.97 6.09 -8.23
C LEU A 77 4.64 6.63 -6.95
N PHE A 78 4.63 7.96 -6.78
CA PHE A 78 5.26 8.70 -5.67
C PHE A 78 4.58 8.50 -4.30
N PHE A 79 3.85 7.42 -4.08
CA PHE A 79 3.06 7.21 -2.86
C PHE A 79 3.94 7.28 -1.59
N TYR A 80 5.16 6.74 -1.64
CA TYR A 80 6.11 6.78 -0.53
C TYR A 80 7.39 7.53 -0.86
N SER A 81 7.28 8.70 -1.48
CA SER A 81 8.43 9.52 -1.91
C SER A 81 9.40 9.91 -0.77
N SER A 82 9.00 9.74 0.49
CA SER A 82 9.87 9.85 1.67
C SER A 82 9.47 8.83 2.73
N GLN A 83 10.41 8.51 3.63
CA GLN A 83 10.15 7.66 4.79
C GLN A 83 9.04 8.25 5.68
N GLU A 84 9.03 9.56 5.87
CA GLU A 84 7.99 10.27 6.63
C GLU A 84 6.60 10.07 6.02
N ARG A 85 6.46 10.13 4.69
CA ARG A 85 5.18 9.88 4.01
C ARG A 85 4.73 8.43 4.17
N TYR A 86 5.67 7.49 4.06
CA TYR A 86 5.38 6.09 4.32
C TYR A 86 4.87 5.87 5.74
N GLU A 87 5.58 6.39 6.75
CA GLU A 87 5.18 6.26 8.15
C GLU A 87 3.82 6.91 8.42
N ALA A 88 3.53 8.06 7.82
CA ALA A 88 2.23 8.71 7.93
C ALA A 88 1.10 7.85 7.34
N ILE A 89 1.26 7.32 6.12
CA ILE A 89 0.25 6.45 5.48
C ILE A 89 0.08 5.15 6.26
N TYR A 90 1.20 4.54 6.66
CA TYR A 90 1.19 3.30 7.44
C TYR A 90 0.54 3.50 8.82
N SER A 91 0.73 4.66 9.44
CA SER A 91 0.05 5.05 10.68
C SER A 91 -1.45 5.18 10.46
N ILE A 92 -1.88 5.89 9.40
CA ILE A 92 -3.31 6.03 9.08
C ILE A 92 -3.95 4.65 8.86
N PHE A 93 -3.31 3.76 8.10
CA PHE A 93 -3.82 2.39 7.91
C PHE A 93 -3.82 1.57 9.20
N SER A 94 -2.91 1.86 10.13
CA SER A 94 -2.92 1.23 11.45
C SER A 94 -4.08 1.76 12.28
N ASP A 95 -4.29 3.08 12.33
CA ASP A 95 -5.35 3.72 13.11
C ASP A 95 -6.74 3.30 12.61
N ILE A 96 -6.95 3.25 11.30
CA ILE A 96 -8.18 2.75 10.67
C ILE A 96 -8.55 1.34 11.20
N CYS A 97 -7.58 0.54 11.62
CA CYS A 97 -7.74 -0.85 12.00
C CYS A 97 -7.48 -1.16 13.48
N ASP A 98 -7.19 -0.13 14.28
CA ASP A 98 -6.89 -0.27 15.70
C ASP A 98 -8.10 0.15 16.53
N GLU A 99 -8.69 -0.83 17.23
CA GLU A 99 -9.92 -0.69 18.03
C GLU A 99 -9.81 0.41 19.10
N ASP A 100 -8.60 0.76 19.52
CA ASP A 100 -8.35 1.77 20.54
C ASP A 100 -8.29 3.20 19.99
N THR A 101 -8.49 3.40 18.68
CA THR A 101 -8.39 4.73 18.05
C THR A 101 -9.74 5.35 17.75
N LEU A 102 -9.79 6.69 17.79
CA LEU A 102 -10.98 7.47 17.43
C LEU A 102 -11.40 7.27 15.97
N ILE A 103 -10.45 6.99 15.08
CA ILE A 103 -10.75 6.77 13.66
C ILE A 103 -11.51 5.46 13.50
N TYR A 104 -11.02 4.39 14.14
CA TYR A 104 -11.70 3.11 14.15
C TYR A 104 -13.11 3.23 14.73
N GLU A 105 -13.27 3.85 15.91
CA GLU A 105 -14.56 4.02 16.58
C GLU A 105 -15.58 4.70 15.65
N VAL A 106 -15.19 5.82 15.03
CA VAL A 106 -16.05 6.56 14.10
C VAL A 106 -16.42 5.70 12.88
N ILE A 107 -15.48 4.95 12.31
CA ILE A 107 -15.78 4.08 11.16
C ILE A 107 -16.73 2.98 11.59
N ALA A 108 -16.39 2.21 12.63
CA ALA A 108 -17.15 1.06 13.11
C ALA A 108 -18.60 1.42 13.47
N GLU A 109 -18.83 2.56 14.14
CA GLU A 109 -20.17 3.04 14.48
C GLU A 109 -20.99 3.46 13.25
N ASN A 110 -20.33 3.86 12.17
CA ASN A 110 -20.97 4.42 10.98
C ASN A 110 -20.88 3.50 9.75
N LEU A 111 -20.33 2.29 9.86
CA LEU A 111 -20.08 1.39 8.72
C LEU A 111 -21.30 1.20 7.82
N ARG A 112 -22.49 0.98 8.42
CA ARG A 112 -23.73 0.84 7.66
C ARG A 112 -24.07 2.10 6.86
N CYS A 113 -24.00 3.28 7.50
CA CYS A 113 -24.28 4.55 6.85
C CYS A 113 -23.24 4.86 5.76
N LEU A 114 -21.97 4.55 6.01
CA LEU A 114 -20.88 4.77 5.06
C LEU A 114 -21.00 3.83 3.85
N ASN A 115 -21.29 2.55 4.08
CA ASN A 115 -21.58 1.58 3.01
C ASN A 115 -22.76 2.07 2.14
N GLU A 116 -23.91 2.39 2.75
CA GLU A 116 -25.09 2.86 2.01
C GLU A 116 -24.80 4.16 1.23
N THR A 117 -23.99 5.06 1.80
CA THR A 117 -23.60 6.30 1.13
C THR A 117 -22.69 6.02 -0.06
N LEU A 118 -21.71 5.14 0.09
CA LEU A 118 -20.75 4.79 -0.97
C LEU A 118 -21.41 4.00 -2.10
N GLU A 119 -22.29 3.05 -1.80
CA GLU A 119 -23.04 2.29 -2.81
C GLU A 119 -23.92 3.17 -3.69
N ASN A 120 -24.44 4.27 -3.14
CA ASN A 120 -25.30 5.22 -3.86
C ASN A 120 -24.54 6.43 -4.41
N SER A 121 -23.23 6.50 -4.22
CA SER A 121 -22.42 7.62 -4.66
C SER A 121 -21.84 7.37 -6.06
N PRO A 122 -21.92 8.34 -6.99
CA PRO A 122 -21.23 8.22 -8.28
C PRO A 122 -19.70 8.32 -8.12
N CYS A 123 -19.21 8.63 -6.92
CA CYS A 123 -17.79 8.84 -6.63
C CYS A 123 -16.91 7.66 -7.06
N TYR A 124 -17.39 6.42 -6.91
CA TYR A 124 -16.63 5.25 -7.33
C TYR A 124 -16.46 5.20 -8.86
N ASP A 125 -17.56 5.31 -9.60
CA ASP A 125 -17.57 5.31 -11.06
C ASP A 125 -16.79 6.51 -11.64
N GLU A 126 -16.86 7.67 -10.98
CA GLU A 126 -16.14 8.89 -11.39
C GLU A 126 -14.62 8.76 -11.18
N ILE A 127 -14.18 8.14 -10.09
CA ILE A 127 -12.76 7.86 -9.84
C ILE A 127 -12.24 6.80 -10.82
N GLU A 128 -12.99 5.73 -11.04
CA GLU A 128 -12.62 4.68 -12.00
C GLU A 128 -12.50 5.23 -13.42
N ALA A 129 -13.47 6.05 -13.86
CA ALA A 129 -13.42 6.72 -15.16
C ALA A 129 -12.20 7.64 -15.30
N ALA A 130 -11.86 8.40 -14.25
CA ALA A 130 -10.67 9.25 -14.22
C ALA A 130 -9.36 8.43 -14.28
N MET A 131 -9.31 7.27 -13.61
CA MET A 131 -8.15 6.38 -13.65
C MET A 131 -7.97 5.72 -15.03
N GLN A 132 -9.06 5.32 -15.69
CA GLN A 132 -9.03 4.74 -17.04
C GLN A 132 -8.61 5.76 -18.11
N GLU A 133 -8.99 7.03 -17.95
CA GLU A 133 -8.55 8.12 -18.84
C GLU A 133 -7.01 8.34 -18.74
N HIS A 134 -6.44 8.17 -17.55
CA HIS A 134 -4.99 8.31 -17.34
C HIS A 134 -4.16 7.08 -17.76
N GLN A 135 -4.76 5.90 -17.92
CA GLN A 135 -4.09 4.73 -18.52
C GLN A 135 -3.84 4.88 -20.04
N HIS A 136 -4.44 5.88 -20.70
CA HIS A 136 -4.26 6.15 -22.14
C HIS A 136 -3.28 7.29 -22.45
N MET A 137 -2.61 7.87 -21.45
CA MET A 137 -1.56 8.85 -21.72
C MET A 137 -0.30 8.14 -22.23
N PRO A 138 0.23 8.48 -23.41
CA PRO A 138 1.48 7.91 -23.88
C PRO A 138 2.58 8.26 -22.88
N ILE A 139 3.38 7.25 -22.51
CA ILE A 139 4.64 7.45 -21.80
C ILE A 139 5.46 8.45 -22.61
N VAL A 140 5.52 9.70 -22.17
CA VAL A 140 6.44 10.68 -22.76
C VAL A 140 7.81 10.31 -22.25
N THR A 141 8.50 9.43 -22.98
CA THR A 141 9.94 9.23 -22.80
C THR A 141 10.60 10.58 -23.09
N HIS A 142 11.12 11.25 -22.05
CA HIS A 142 12.06 12.35 -22.21
C HIS A 142 13.40 11.83 -22.75
N GLU A 143 13.40 11.28 -23.96
CA GLU A 143 14.58 11.13 -24.80
C GLU A 143 14.50 12.18 -25.90
N ASN A 144 15.46 13.10 -25.86
CA ASN A 144 15.74 14.19 -26.82
C ASN A 144 15.03 15.52 -26.62
N ASP A 145 15.51 16.31 -25.64
CA ASP A 145 15.53 17.77 -25.77
C ASP A 145 16.94 18.35 -25.51
N SER A 146 17.91 17.80 -26.22
CA SER A 146 19.19 18.47 -26.47
C SER A 146 19.14 19.21 -27.81
N ASN A 147 18.21 20.16 -27.99
CA ASN A 147 18.29 21.11 -29.12
C ASN A 147 17.57 22.46 -28.96
N TYR A 148 17.30 22.91 -27.73
CA TYR A 148 16.72 24.23 -27.49
C TYR A 148 17.58 25.13 -26.58
N LEU A 149 18.90 25.13 -26.80
CA LEU A 149 19.79 26.21 -26.37
C LEU A 149 20.76 26.57 -27.50
N LYS A 150 20.19 27.00 -28.63
CA LYS A 150 20.87 27.90 -29.57
C LYS A 150 19.87 28.97 -30.02
N LYS A 151 19.80 30.05 -29.25
CA LYS A 151 19.65 31.40 -29.79
C LYS A 151 20.20 32.42 -28.82
#